data_AF-A0A4V6LN99-F1
#
_entry.id   AF-A0A4V6LN99-F1
#
_cell.length_a   1.000
_cell.length_b   1.000
_cell.length_c   1.000
_cell.angle_alpha   90.00
_cell.angle_beta   90.00
_cell.angle_gamma   90.00
#
_symmetry.space_group_name_H-M   'P 1'
#
loop_
_entity.id
_entity.type
_entity.pdbx_description
1 polymer ?
#
loop_
_entity_poly.entity_id
_entity_poly.type
_entity_poly.pdbx_seq_one_letter_code
_entity_poly.pdbx_strand_id
1 'polypeptide(L)'
;MIKIYDTMTRSLREFVPIEEGKVRMYVCGPTVYNYIHVGNARSTVAFDTIRRYFEYRGYEVAYISNFTDVDDKIINRAKEEGITPQEVADKYIAAFREDVTALGVKPATRHPRVVEFMADIIRFVADLIEKGYAYESQGDVYFRVEKSHNYAKLANKTLEDLELGASGRTDEETARKENPVDFALWKAAKPGEISWDSPWGPGRPGWHIECSVMSTEILGDTIDIHGGGADLEFPHHTNEIAQSEAKTGKTFANYWMHNGFVNIDNVKMSKSLGNFITVHDALKTLDGQVLRFFFATQHYRKPINFTEKAVRDAETNLKYLKNTYEQPFTGSVDVQELQAFKDKFVAAMDEDFNSANGITVVFEMAKWINSGNYTAEVKAALAKLLEVFGIVFIEEVLDADIEALIQKRQEARANRDFATADQIRDQLAAQGIKLLDTKDGVRWTRD
;
A
#
# COMPACT_ATOMS: atom_id res chain seq x y z
N MET A 1 10.22 -20.28 -7.18
CA MET A 1 8.86 -19.97 -7.71
C MET A 1 8.13 -19.22 -6.61
N ILE A 2 7.36 -18.20 -6.97
CA ILE A 2 6.65 -17.39 -5.98
C ILE A 2 5.56 -18.25 -5.33
N LYS A 3 5.49 -18.23 -4.01
CA LYS A 3 4.40 -18.78 -3.22
C LYS A 3 3.68 -17.64 -2.51
N ILE A 4 2.37 -17.75 -2.43
CA ILE A 4 1.50 -16.78 -1.76
C ILE A 4 0.74 -17.50 -0.67
N TYR A 5 0.68 -16.90 0.51
CA TYR A 5 -0.28 -17.35 1.51
C TYR A 5 -1.67 -16.87 1.11
N ASP A 6 -2.49 -17.82 0.69
CA ASP A 6 -3.85 -17.56 0.28
C ASP A 6 -4.78 -17.69 1.48
N THR A 7 -5.47 -16.59 1.78
CA THR A 7 -6.40 -16.50 2.93
C THR A 7 -7.54 -17.50 2.80
N MET A 8 -8.01 -17.77 1.57
CA MET A 8 -9.11 -18.71 1.32
C MET A 8 -8.75 -20.15 1.72
N THR A 9 -7.51 -20.57 1.48
CA THR A 9 -7.03 -21.92 1.80
C THR A 9 -6.23 -22.00 3.10
N ARG A 10 -5.83 -20.84 3.65
CA ARG A 10 -4.94 -20.71 4.82
C ARG A 10 -3.63 -21.49 4.68
N SER A 11 -3.10 -21.51 3.46
CA SER A 11 -1.87 -22.24 3.14
C SER A 11 -1.02 -21.47 2.14
N LEU A 12 0.27 -21.78 2.10
CA LEU A 12 1.14 -21.33 1.03
C LEU A 12 0.83 -22.13 -0.23
N ARG A 13 0.54 -21.41 -1.31
CA ARG A 13 0.26 -21.97 -2.63
C ARG A 13 1.24 -21.40 -3.64
N GLU A 14 1.67 -22.24 -4.57
CA GLU A 14 2.44 -21.75 -5.72
C GLU A 14 1.58 -20.76 -6.51
N PHE A 15 2.17 -19.62 -6.88
CA PHE A 15 1.53 -18.63 -7.73
C PHE A 15 1.55 -19.11 -9.18
N VAL A 16 0.36 -19.23 -9.76
CA VAL A 16 0.15 -19.54 -11.18
C VAL A 16 -0.76 -18.45 -11.75
N PRO A 17 -0.25 -17.60 -12.65
CA PRO A 17 -1.08 -16.55 -13.24
C PRO A 17 -2.12 -17.12 -14.19
N ILE A 18 -3.24 -16.41 -14.36
CA ILE A 18 -4.26 -16.69 -15.38
C ILE A 18 -3.66 -16.58 -16.79
N GLU A 19 -2.77 -15.61 -16.98
CA GLU A 19 -2.06 -15.37 -18.23
C GLU A 19 -0.56 -15.32 -17.96
N GLU A 20 0.21 -16.16 -18.62
CA GLU A 20 1.66 -16.29 -18.42
C GLU A 20 2.37 -14.92 -18.47
N GLY A 21 3.20 -14.63 -17.46
CA GLY A 21 3.93 -13.37 -17.36
C GLY A 21 3.10 -12.14 -16.96
N LYS A 22 1.78 -12.27 -16.70
CA LYS A 22 0.93 -11.15 -16.28
C LYS A 22 0.24 -11.39 -14.94
N VAL A 23 -0.01 -10.32 -14.19
CA VAL A 23 -0.71 -10.36 -12.90
C VAL A 23 -1.83 -9.33 -12.87
N ARG A 24 -3.07 -9.79 -12.70
CA ARG A 24 -4.27 -8.98 -12.48
C ARG A 24 -4.52 -8.85 -10.99
N MET A 25 -4.15 -7.71 -10.42
CA MET A 25 -4.17 -7.47 -8.98
C MET A 25 -5.14 -6.34 -8.65
N TYR A 26 -6.16 -6.63 -7.86
CA TYR A 26 -7.06 -5.63 -7.29
C TYR A 26 -6.80 -5.49 -5.79
N VAL A 27 -6.62 -4.26 -5.31
CA VAL A 27 -6.42 -3.97 -3.88
C VAL A 27 -7.38 -2.86 -3.45
N CYS A 28 -8.29 -3.18 -2.53
CA CYS A 28 -9.26 -2.23 -2.01
C CYS A 28 -8.57 -0.96 -1.47
N GLY A 29 -8.94 0.19 -2.04
CA GLY A 29 -8.37 1.48 -1.68
C GLY A 29 -9.17 2.22 -0.59
N PRO A 30 -8.82 3.47 -0.29
CA PRO A 30 -9.39 4.19 0.84
C PRO A 30 -10.76 4.82 0.52
N THR A 31 -11.56 4.99 1.56
CA THR A 31 -12.67 5.97 1.56
C THR A 31 -12.10 7.38 1.72
N VAL A 32 -12.34 8.26 0.76
CA VAL A 32 -11.68 9.58 0.66
C VAL A 32 -12.43 10.68 1.42
N TYR A 33 -12.56 10.51 2.73
CA TYR A 33 -13.23 11.47 3.63
C TYR A 33 -12.27 12.15 4.64
N ASN A 34 -11.01 11.72 4.68
CA ASN A 34 -9.99 12.26 5.59
C ASN A 34 -8.58 11.91 5.08
N TYR A 35 -7.56 12.51 5.68
CA TYR A 35 -6.17 12.06 5.51
C TYR A 35 -6.01 10.59 5.94
N ILE A 36 -5.16 9.86 5.22
CA ILE A 36 -4.84 8.47 5.57
C ILE A 36 -4.01 8.40 6.86
N HIS A 37 -4.23 7.32 7.61
CA HIS A 37 -3.42 7.00 8.78
C HIS A 37 -2.35 5.97 8.47
N VAL A 38 -1.40 5.80 9.39
CA VAL A 38 -0.30 4.84 9.25
C VAL A 38 -0.76 3.38 9.04
N GLY A 39 -2.00 3.06 9.47
CA GLY A 39 -2.66 1.79 9.16
C GLY A 39 -3.02 1.62 7.68
N ASN A 40 -3.55 2.67 7.03
CA ASN A 40 -3.77 2.63 5.58
C ASN A 40 -2.43 2.60 4.83
N ALA A 41 -1.45 3.39 5.30
CA ALA A 41 -0.11 3.44 4.72
C ALA A 41 0.55 2.05 4.69
N ARG A 42 0.37 1.26 5.75
CA ARG A 42 0.86 -0.12 5.81
C ARG A 42 0.29 -0.98 4.67
N SER A 43 -1.01 -0.92 4.41
CA SER A 43 -1.62 -1.64 3.28
C SER A 43 -1.01 -1.18 1.96
N THR A 44 -1.03 0.13 1.70
CA THR A 44 -0.50 0.72 0.47
C THR A 44 0.96 0.31 0.21
N VAL A 45 1.80 0.42 1.23
CA VAL A 45 3.23 0.08 1.16
C VAL A 45 3.46 -1.43 0.98
N ALA A 46 2.68 -2.27 1.68
CA ALA A 46 2.79 -3.72 1.53
C ALA A 46 2.51 -4.16 0.09
N PHE A 47 1.38 -3.71 -0.47
CA PHE A 47 0.98 -4.10 -1.82
C PHE A 47 1.83 -3.45 -2.92
N ASP A 48 2.39 -2.25 -2.70
CA ASP A 48 3.42 -1.69 -3.57
C ASP A 48 4.71 -2.53 -3.55
N THR A 49 5.14 -3.01 -2.38
CA THR A 49 6.31 -3.91 -2.26
C THR A 49 6.08 -5.24 -2.98
N ILE A 50 4.88 -5.83 -2.83
CA ILE A 50 4.47 -7.05 -3.52
C ILE A 50 4.47 -6.84 -5.04
N ARG A 51 3.85 -5.76 -5.53
CA ARG A 51 3.86 -5.37 -6.94
C ARG A 51 5.28 -5.22 -7.48
N ARG A 52 6.13 -4.46 -6.79
CA ARG A 52 7.54 -4.25 -7.18
C ARG A 52 8.32 -5.56 -7.23
N TYR A 53 8.04 -6.51 -6.34
CA TYR A 53 8.67 -7.82 -6.42
C TYR A 53 8.20 -8.64 -7.62
N PHE A 54 6.91 -8.62 -7.96
CA PHE A 54 6.44 -9.23 -9.22
C PHE A 54 7.12 -8.60 -10.44
N GLU A 55 7.22 -7.27 -10.50
CA GLU A 55 7.91 -6.55 -11.57
C GLU A 55 9.41 -6.92 -11.61
N TYR A 56 10.08 -7.02 -10.46
CA TYR A 56 11.46 -7.52 -10.34
C TYR A 56 11.63 -8.94 -10.89
N ARG A 57 10.58 -9.77 -10.78
CA ARG A 57 10.52 -11.13 -11.29
C ARG A 57 10.11 -11.23 -12.76
N GLY A 58 9.93 -10.10 -13.44
CA GLY A 58 9.65 -10.02 -14.87
C GLY A 58 8.17 -10.05 -15.24
N TYR A 59 7.26 -9.94 -14.26
CA TYR A 59 5.82 -9.89 -14.54
C TYR A 59 5.36 -8.48 -14.94
N GLU A 60 4.41 -8.43 -15.87
CA GLU A 60 3.59 -7.24 -16.10
C GLU A 60 2.43 -7.22 -15.09
N VAL A 61 2.35 -6.18 -14.25
CA VAL A 61 1.32 -6.12 -13.19
C VAL A 61 0.27 -5.05 -13.51
N ALA A 62 -0.96 -5.48 -13.75
CA ALA A 62 -2.15 -4.64 -13.76
C ALA A 62 -2.61 -4.44 -12.31
N TYR A 63 -2.06 -3.41 -11.65
CA TYR A 63 -2.37 -3.08 -10.26
C TYR A 63 -3.50 -2.03 -10.20
N ILE A 64 -4.68 -2.43 -9.71
CA ILE A 64 -5.87 -1.58 -9.61
C ILE A 64 -6.18 -1.34 -8.14
N SER A 65 -6.41 -0.09 -7.76
CA SER A 65 -6.84 0.27 -6.41
C SER A 65 -7.82 1.43 -6.46
N ASN A 66 -9.07 1.19 -6.06
CA ASN A 66 -10.14 2.17 -6.21
C ASN A 66 -10.04 3.34 -5.22
N PHE A 67 -10.80 4.39 -5.47
CA PHE A 67 -11.21 5.35 -4.44
C PHE A 67 -12.70 5.19 -4.17
N THR A 68 -13.07 4.92 -2.92
CA THR A 68 -14.46 4.99 -2.49
C THR A 68 -14.79 6.46 -2.24
N ASP A 69 -15.40 7.09 -3.24
CA ASP A 69 -15.78 8.51 -3.24
C ASP A 69 -17.30 8.73 -3.08
N VAL A 70 -18.04 7.67 -2.77
CA VAL A 70 -19.46 7.70 -2.40
C VAL A 70 -19.63 6.89 -1.10
N ASP A 71 -19.77 7.57 0.04
CA ASP A 71 -19.96 6.91 1.34
C ASP A 71 -20.60 7.87 2.36
N ASP A 72 -21.25 7.30 3.38
CA ASP A 72 -21.85 8.06 4.48
C ASP A 72 -20.82 8.96 5.19
N LYS A 73 -19.55 8.53 5.31
CA LYS A 73 -18.48 9.33 5.91
C LYS A 73 -18.13 10.57 5.09
N ILE A 74 -18.21 10.48 3.76
CA ILE A 74 -17.94 11.62 2.86
C ILE A 74 -19.08 12.63 2.96
N ILE A 75 -20.32 12.16 2.95
CA ILE A 75 -21.51 13.02 3.13
C ILE A 75 -21.44 13.75 4.48
N ASN A 76 -21.06 13.05 5.55
CA ASN A 76 -20.92 13.66 6.87
C ASN A 76 -19.77 14.68 6.91
N ARG A 77 -18.62 14.36 6.33
CA ARG A 77 -17.49 15.31 6.24
C ARG A 77 -17.83 16.54 5.41
N ALA A 78 -18.57 16.38 4.32
CA ALA A 78 -19.03 17.49 3.49
C ALA A 78 -19.89 18.48 4.30
N LYS A 79 -20.80 17.96 5.12
CA LYS A 79 -21.60 18.77 6.06
C LYS A 79 -20.74 19.47 7.11
N GLU A 80 -19.74 18.78 7.67
CA GLU A 80 -18.80 19.34 8.66
C GLU A 80 -17.96 20.49 8.09
N GLU A 81 -17.49 20.37 6.84
CA GLU A 81 -16.61 21.35 6.19
C GLU A 81 -17.37 22.44 5.42
N GLY A 82 -18.68 22.29 5.21
CA GLY A 82 -19.49 23.25 4.44
C GLY A 82 -19.19 23.25 2.94
N ILE A 83 -18.73 22.12 2.40
CA ILE A 83 -18.43 21.90 0.97
C ILE A 83 -19.21 20.69 0.44
N THR A 84 -19.17 20.45 -0.87
CA THR A 84 -19.87 19.31 -1.48
C THR A 84 -19.14 17.98 -1.24
N PRO A 85 -19.84 16.82 -1.26
CA PRO A 85 -19.20 15.50 -1.20
C PRO A 85 -18.13 15.28 -2.26
N GLN A 86 -18.32 15.84 -3.46
CA GLN A 86 -17.33 15.77 -4.54
C GLN A 86 -16.06 16.56 -4.20
N GLU A 87 -16.19 17.77 -3.65
CA GLU A 87 -15.04 18.57 -3.22
C GLU A 87 -14.28 17.90 -2.06
N VAL A 88 -14.97 17.23 -1.12
CA VAL A 88 -14.34 16.41 -0.08
C VAL A 88 -13.51 15.29 -0.70
N ALA A 89 -14.13 14.53 -1.61
CA ALA A 89 -13.45 13.41 -2.27
C ALA A 89 -12.22 13.88 -3.05
N ASP A 90 -12.36 14.93 -3.87
CA ASP A 90 -11.26 15.47 -4.69
C ASP A 90 -10.10 15.98 -3.82
N LYS A 91 -10.42 16.70 -2.73
CA LYS A 91 -9.45 17.16 -1.73
C LYS A 91 -8.66 15.99 -1.12
N TYR A 92 -9.34 14.95 -0.66
CA TYR A 92 -8.67 13.83 0.01
C TYR A 92 -8.05 12.82 -0.95
N ILE A 93 -8.48 12.75 -2.22
CA ILE A 93 -7.74 12.06 -3.29
C ILE A 93 -6.40 12.77 -3.54
N ALA A 94 -6.39 14.10 -3.63
CA ALA A 94 -5.16 14.86 -3.79
C ALA A 94 -4.22 14.65 -2.60
N ALA A 95 -4.73 14.78 -1.37
CA ALA A 95 -3.95 14.54 -0.15
C ALA A 95 -3.41 13.10 -0.07
N PHE A 96 -4.22 12.09 -0.44
CA PHE A 96 -3.74 10.70 -0.51
C PHE A 96 -2.56 10.57 -1.47
N ARG A 97 -2.66 11.16 -2.66
CA ARG A 97 -1.59 11.10 -3.67
C ARG A 97 -0.31 11.76 -3.17
N GLU A 98 -0.42 12.91 -2.51
CA GLU A 98 0.73 13.59 -1.89
C GLU A 98 1.39 12.69 -0.84
N ASP A 99 0.60 12.19 0.12
CA ASP A 99 1.09 11.34 1.21
C ASP A 99 1.79 10.08 0.68
N VAL A 100 1.18 9.34 -0.26
CA VAL A 100 1.77 8.09 -0.77
C VAL A 100 2.96 8.33 -1.72
N THR A 101 2.98 9.48 -2.43
CA THR A 101 4.14 9.88 -3.24
C THR A 101 5.34 10.16 -2.34
N ALA A 102 5.14 10.85 -1.21
CA ALA A 102 6.19 11.06 -0.23
C ALA A 102 6.72 9.74 0.37
N LEU A 103 5.89 8.71 0.45
CA LEU A 103 6.29 7.34 0.82
C LEU A 103 6.94 6.54 -0.33
N GLY A 104 7.15 7.11 -1.52
CA GLY A 104 7.76 6.40 -2.65
C GLY A 104 6.88 5.29 -3.25
N VAL A 105 5.58 5.32 -3.01
CA VAL A 105 4.62 4.36 -3.59
C VAL A 105 4.46 4.65 -5.09
N LYS A 106 4.53 3.60 -5.92
CA LYS A 106 4.28 3.74 -7.36
C LYS A 106 2.78 3.97 -7.60
N PRO A 107 2.38 4.92 -8.46
CA PRO A 107 0.98 5.08 -8.83
C PRO A 107 0.37 3.76 -9.34
N ALA A 108 -0.87 3.46 -8.95
CA ALA A 108 -1.58 2.29 -9.48
C ALA A 108 -1.70 2.39 -11.01
N THR A 109 -1.83 1.24 -11.68
CA THR A 109 -2.12 1.19 -13.12
C THR A 109 -3.43 1.93 -13.42
N ARG A 110 -4.41 1.84 -12.52
CA ARG A 110 -5.62 2.68 -12.52
C ARG A 110 -6.15 2.87 -11.10
N HIS A 111 -6.70 4.06 -10.85
CA HIS A 111 -7.48 4.37 -9.66
C HIS A 111 -8.95 4.67 -10.04
N PRO A 112 -9.80 3.65 -10.23
CA PRO A 112 -11.20 3.87 -10.56
C PRO A 112 -11.95 4.52 -9.39
N ARG A 113 -12.89 5.40 -9.71
CA ARG A 113 -13.78 6.04 -8.72
C ARG A 113 -15.18 5.47 -8.82
N VAL A 114 -15.90 5.38 -7.71
CA VAL A 114 -17.24 4.80 -7.66
C VAL A 114 -18.20 5.57 -8.58
N VAL A 115 -18.11 6.90 -8.57
CA VAL A 115 -18.96 7.76 -9.42
C VAL A 115 -18.81 7.49 -10.92
N GLU A 116 -17.68 6.92 -11.37
CA GLU A 116 -17.43 6.58 -12.78
C GLU A 116 -18.14 5.28 -13.21
N PHE A 117 -18.57 4.46 -12.25
CA PHE A 117 -19.12 3.11 -12.49
C PHE A 117 -20.60 2.98 -12.08
N MET A 118 -21.30 4.09 -11.84
CA MET A 118 -22.67 4.05 -11.32
C MET A 118 -23.63 3.25 -12.21
N ALA A 119 -23.54 3.42 -13.53
CA ALA A 119 -24.36 2.67 -14.49
C ALA A 119 -24.07 1.17 -14.44
N ASP A 120 -22.79 0.79 -14.28
CA ASP A 120 -22.36 -0.60 -14.18
C ASP A 120 -22.79 -1.22 -12.85
N ILE A 121 -22.76 -0.45 -11.76
CA ILE A 121 -23.28 -0.87 -10.45
C ILE A 121 -24.77 -1.17 -10.54
N ILE A 122 -25.56 -0.25 -11.10
CA ILE A 122 -27.01 -0.45 -11.24
C ILE A 122 -27.30 -1.70 -12.09
N ARG A 123 -26.58 -1.89 -13.20
CA ARG A 123 -26.71 -3.09 -14.03
C ARG A 123 -26.35 -4.36 -13.27
N PHE A 124 -25.25 -4.36 -12.52
CA PHE A 124 -24.82 -5.50 -11.70
C PHE A 124 -25.88 -5.87 -10.66
N VAL A 125 -26.45 -4.88 -9.97
CA VAL A 125 -27.50 -5.12 -8.98
C VAL A 125 -28.77 -5.66 -9.64
N ALA A 126 -29.14 -5.16 -10.83
CA ALA A 126 -30.25 -5.71 -11.60
C ALA A 126 -30.03 -7.18 -11.98
N ASP A 127 -28.83 -7.55 -12.43
CA ASP A 127 -28.46 -8.94 -12.74
C ASP A 127 -28.62 -9.84 -11.50
N LEU A 128 -28.21 -9.37 -10.32
CA LEU A 128 -28.37 -10.12 -9.07
C LEU A 128 -29.84 -10.31 -8.69
N ILE A 129 -30.70 -9.32 -8.92
CA ILE A 129 -32.14 -9.44 -8.71
C ILE A 129 -32.74 -10.46 -9.67
N GLU A 130 -32.41 -10.38 -10.96
CA GLU A 130 -32.91 -11.31 -11.98
C GLU A 130 -32.54 -12.77 -11.66
N LYS A 131 -31.31 -12.98 -11.17
CA LYS A 131 -30.84 -14.31 -10.71
C LYS A 131 -31.38 -14.71 -9.34
N GLY A 132 -32.15 -13.83 -8.69
CA GLY A 132 -32.77 -14.06 -7.39
C GLY A 132 -31.80 -13.99 -6.21
N TYR A 133 -30.58 -13.50 -6.39
CA TYR A 133 -29.59 -13.27 -5.32
C TYR A 133 -29.79 -11.94 -4.60
N ALA A 134 -30.63 -11.06 -5.12
CA ALA A 134 -30.97 -9.79 -4.48
C ALA A 134 -32.49 -9.58 -4.45
N TYR A 135 -32.94 -8.62 -3.65
CA TYR A 135 -34.34 -8.19 -3.56
C TYR A 135 -34.43 -6.72 -3.15
N GLU A 136 -35.46 -6.04 -3.63
CA GLU A 136 -35.79 -4.67 -3.24
C GLU A 136 -36.71 -4.68 -2.00
N SER A 137 -36.50 -3.70 -1.13
CA SER A 137 -37.30 -3.48 0.07
C SER A 137 -37.27 -1.99 0.45
N GLN A 138 -38.38 -1.28 0.19
CA GLN A 138 -38.57 0.13 0.53
C GLN A 138 -37.52 1.08 -0.09
N GLY A 139 -37.12 0.81 -1.33
CA GLY A 139 -36.12 1.55 -2.12
C GLY A 139 -34.67 1.08 -1.89
N ASP A 140 -34.41 0.34 -0.82
CA ASP A 140 -33.13 -0.33 -0.62
C ASP A 140 -33.10 -1.63 -1.43
N VAL A 141 -31.92 -2.06 -1.88
CA VAL A 141 -31.72 -3.39 -2.46
C VAL A 141 -30.72 -4.16 -1.63
N TYR A 142 -31.09 -5.35 -1.19
CA TYR A 142 -30.27 -6.21 -0.36
C TYR A 142 -29.80 -7.46 -1.12
N PHE A 143 -28.60 -7.94 -0.80
CA PHE A 143 -28.12 -9.24 -1.21
C PHE A 143 -28.65 -10.31 -0.25
N ARG A 144 -29.20 -11.39 -0.80
CA ARG A 144 -29.72 -12.55 -0.07
C ARG A 144 -28.59 -13.53 0.20
N VAL A 145 -28.02 -13.44 1.40
CA VAL A 145 -26.81 -14.20 1.79
C VAL A 145 -27.02 -15.70 1.75
N GLU A 146 -28.20 -16.19 2.13
CA GLU A 146 -28.53 -17.63 2.16
C GLU A 146 -28.38 -18.34 0.82
N LYS A 147 -28.46 -17.61 -0.30
CA LYS A 147 -28.26 -18.19 -1.64
C LYS A 147 -26.78 -18.30 -2.03
N SER A 148 -25.89 -17.62 -1.32
CA SER A 148 -24.46 -17.65 -1.62
C SER A 148 -23.83 -18.96 -1.15
N HIS A 149 -23.09 -19.61 -2.05
CA HIS A 149 -22.43 -20.87 -1.75
C HIS A 149 -21.19 -20.62 -0.87
N ASN A 150 -21.10 -21.32 0.27
CA ASN A 150 -19.99 -21.19 1.24
C ASN A 150 -19.72 -19.73 1.69
N TYR A 151 -20.79 -18.95 1.90
CA TYR A 151 -20.65 -17.59 2.42
C TYR A 151 -19.82 -17.55 3.71
N ALA A 152 -18.97 -16.53 3.84
CA ALA A 152 -18.04 -16.32 4.95
C ALA A 152 -16.89 -17.33 5.09
N LYS A 153 -16.70 -18.23 4.11
CA LYS A 153 -15.54 -19.15 4.08
C LYS A 153 -14.20 -18.41 4.12
N LEU A 154 -14.07 -17.28 3.40
CA LEU A 154 -12.85 -16.46 3.43
C LEU A 154 -12.48 -16.06 4.86
N ALA A 155 -13.49 -15.67 5.66
CA ALA A 155 -13.37 -15.29 7.06
C ALA A 155 -13.20 -16.46 8.03
N ASN A 156 -13.21 -17.70 7.53
CA ASN A 156 -13.29 -18.93 8.32
C ASN A 156 -14.42 -18.87 9.35
N LYS A 157 -15.60 -18.45 8.88
CA LYS A 157 -16.86 -18.40 9.63
C LYS A 157 -17.92 -19.17 8.87
N THR A 158 -18.98 -19.56 9.57
CA THR A 158 -20.19 -20.13 8.97
C THR A 158 -21.32 -19.11 8.97
N LEU A 159 -22.35 -19.34 8.16
CA LEU A 159 -23.56 -18.51 8.17
C LEU A 159 -24.25 -18.56 9.55
N GLU A 160 -24.31 -19.73 10.16
CA GLU A 160 -24.88 -19.94 11.50
C GLU A 160 -24.18 -19.06 12.56
N ASP A 161 -22.84 -18.99 12.55
CA ASP A 161 -22.08 -18.11 13.45
C ASP A 161 -22.50 -16.63 13.32
N LEU A 162 -22.77 -16.20 12.08
CA LEU A 162 -23.14 -14.81 11.77
C LEU A 162 -24.57 -14.50 12.19
N GLU A 163 -25.51 -15.42 11.95
CA GLU A 163 -26.91 -15.28 12.35
C GLU A 163 -27.05 -15.21 13.86
N LEU A 164 -26.34 -16.07 14.61
CA LEU A 164 -26.27 -16.01 16.06
C LEU A 164 -25.74 -14.66 16.55
N GLY A 165 -24.70 -14.11 15.91
CA GLY A 165 -24.12 -12.80 16.24
C GLY A 165 -24.98 -11.60 15.83
N ALA A 166 -25.88 -11.77 14.87
CA ALA A 166 -26.84 -10.75 14.45
C ALA A 166 -28.16 -10.82 15.23
N SER A 167 -28.42 -11.92 15.95
CA SER A 167 -29.63 -12.12 16.74
C SER A 167 -29.82 -11.00 17.78
N GLY A 168 -31.01 -10.39 17.80
CA GLY A 168 -31.35 -9.32 18.74
C GLY A 168 -31.12 -7.88 18.24
N ARG A 169 -30.65 -7.67 17.02
CA ARG A 169 -30.69 -6.32 16.39
C ARG A 169 -32.13 -5.96 16.03
N THR A 170 -32.59 -4.80 16.47
CA THR A 170 -33.96 -4.33 16.26
C THR A 170 -33.99 -2.93 15.63
N ASP A 171 -32.97 -2.58 14.85
CA ASP A 171 -32.98 -1.31 14.12
C ASP A 171 -33.92 -1.37 12.89
N GLU A 172 -34.30 -0.20 12.38
CA GLU A 172 -35.20 -0.08 11.23
C GLU A 172 -34.63 -0.76 9.97
N GLU A 173 -33.30 -0.83 9.84
CA GLU A 173 -32.64 -1.51 8.71
C GLU A 173 -32.86 -3.02 8.77
N THR A 174 -32.76 -3.62 9.97
CA THR A 174 -32.98 -5.07 10.16
C THR A 174 -34.42 -5.47 9.80
N ALA A 175 -35.40 -4.61 10.06
CA ALA A 175 -36.80 -4.87 9.71
C ALA A 175 -37.08 -4.89 8.19
N ARG A 176 -36.18 -4.34 7.37
CA ARG A 176 -36.30 -4.34 5.90
C ARG A 176 -35.70 -5.58 5.24
N LYS A 177 -34.94 -6.38 5.99
CA LYS A 177 -34.22 -7.55 5.49
C LYS A 177 -35.02 -8.82 5.70
N GLU A 178 -34.96 -9.73 4.72
CA GLU A 178 -35.44 -11.10 4.85
C GLU A 178 -34.60 -11.90 5.85
N ASN A 179 -33.27 -11.70 5.86
CA ASN A 179 -32.36 -12.29 6.83
C ASN A 179 -31.48 -11.19 7.50
N PRO A 180 -31.26 -11.24 8.83
CA PRO A 180 -30.43 -10.26 9.56
C PRO A 180 -28.99 -10.08 9.02
N VAL A 181 -28.43 -11.08 8.33
CA VAL A 181 -27.07 -11.00 7.77
C VAL A 181 -27.03 -10.46 6.33
N ASP A 182 -28.19 -10.22 5.71
CA ASP A 182 -28.26 -9.58 4.40
C ASP A 182 -27.67 -8.17 4.44
N PHE A 183 -27.03 -7.78 3.34
CA PHE A 183 -26.33 -6.50 3.25
C PHE A 183 -26.80 -5.69 2.05
N ALA A 184 -26.77 -4.36 2.18
CA ALA A 184 -27.21 -3.46 1.12
C ALA A 184 -26.26 -3.49 -0.08
N LEU A 185 -26.84 -3.66 -1.27
CA LEU A 185 -26.24 -3.43 -2.57
C LEU A 185 -26.52 -2.01 -3.05
N TRP A 186 -27.72 -1.51 -2.76
CA TRP A 186 -28.18 -0.16 -3.06
C TRP A 186 -28.94 0.39 -1.86
N LYS A 187 -28.72 1.65 -1.52
CA LYS A 187 -29.38 2.35 -0.42
C LYS A 187 -30.20 3.51 -0.97
N ALA A 188 -31.47 3.57 -0.62
CA ALA A 188 -32.33 4.72 -0.91
C ALA A 188 -31.73 5.98 -0.26
N ALA A 189 -31.73 7.08 -1.02
CA ALA A 189 -31.17 8.33 -0.54
C ALA A 189 -32.12 9.03 0.43
N LYS A 190 -31.58 9.60 1.52
CA LYS A 190 -32.36 10.47 2.40
C LYS A 190 -32.46 11.88 1.79
N PRO A 191 -33.48 12.68 2.17
CA PRO A 191 -33.61 14.04 1.68
C PRO A 191 -32.33 14.87 1.87
N GLY A 192 -31.82 15.45 0.79
CA GLY A 192 -30.61 16.27 0.78
C GLY A 192 -29.29 15.49 0.71
N GLU A 193 -29.31 14.16 0.61
CA GLU A 193 -28.11 13.36 0.30
C GLU A 193 -27.84 13.32 -1.21
N ILE A 194 -26.58 13.12 -1.58
CA ILE A 194 -26.20 12.82 -2.96
C ILE A 194 -26.84 11.51 -3.41
N SER A 195 -27.38 11.48 -4.62
CA SER A 195 -28.10 10.31 -5.15
C SER A 195 -28.04 10.24 -6.67
N TRP A 196 -28.33 9.05 -7.18
CA TRP A 196 -28.44 8.72 -8.59
C TRP A 196 -29.76 8.01 -8.86
N ASP A 197 -30.33 8.25 -10.04
CA ASP A 197 -31.54 7.57 -10.49
C ASP A 197 -31.26 6.08 -10.72
N SER A 198 -32.17 5.24 -10.25
CA SER A 198 -32.11 3.79 -10.44
C SER A 198 -33.52 3.20 -10.61
N PRO A 199 -33.65 1.95 -11.07
CA PRO A 199 -34.95 1.26 -11.13
C PRO A 199 -35.68 1.15 -9.79
N TRP A 200 -34.97 1.33 -8.66
CA TRP A 200 -35.50 1.23 -7.30
C TRP A 200 -35.70 2.61 -6.66
N GLY A 201 -35.60 3.69 -7.46
CA GLY A 201 -35.67 5.07 -7.00
C GLY A 201 -34.29 5.70 -6.75
N PRO A 202 -34.26 6.98 -6.35
CA PRO A 202 -33.01 7.70 -6.12
C PRO A 202 -32.25 7.11 -4.93
N GLY A 203 -30.98 6.79 -5.13
CA GLY A 203 -30.15 6.17 -4.11
C GLY A 203 -28.68 6.21 -4.44
N ARG A 204 -27.93 5.31 -3.79
CA ARG A 204 -26.47 5.22 -3.89
C ARG A 204 -26.00 3.79 -3.60
N PRO A 205 -24.82 3.39 -4.07
CA PRO A 205 -24.29 2.06 -3.79
C PRO A 205 -24.13 1.78 -2.30
N GLY A 206 -24.26 0.50 -1.95
CA GLY A 206 -23.72 -0.03 -0.70
C GLY A 206 -22.21 -0.24 -0.83
N TRP A 207 -21.48 -0.11 0.27
CA TRP A 207 -20.00 -0.10 0.27
C TRP A 207 -19.34 -1.28 -0.49
N HIS A 208 -19.93 -2.46 -0.43
CA HIS A 208 -19.32 -3.68 -0.98
C HIS A 208 -19.43 -3.80 -2.52
N ILE A 209 -20.53 -3.30 -3.11
CA ILE A 209 -20.82 -3.56 -4.55
C ILE A 209 -19.84 -2.85 -5.47
N GLU A 210 -19.26 -1.76 -4.99
CA GLU A 210 -18.29 -0.92 -5.70
C GLU A 210 -17.10 -1.75 -6.19
N CYS A 211 -16.46 -2.49 -5.28
CA CYS A 211 -15.25 -3.25 -5.57
C CYS A 211 -15.53 -4.46 -6.48
N SER A 212 -16.65 -5.16 -6.29
CA SER A 212 -17.09 -6.24 -7.20
C SER A 212 -17.26 -5.74 -8.63
N VAL A 213 -17.92 -4.58 -8.81
CA VAL A 213 -18.17 -4.02 -10.14
C VAL A 213 -16.88 -3.51 -10.76
N MET A 214 -16.14 -2.64 -10.06
CA MET A 214 -14.92 -2.04 -10.63
C MET A 214 -13.86 -3.10 -10.95
N SER A 215 -13.66 -4.10 -10.08
CA SER A 215 -12.68 -5.16 -10.34
C SER A 215 -13.06 -6.01 -11.56
N THR A 216 -14.31 -6.46 -11.66
CA THR A 216 -14.75 -7.33 -12.76
C THR A 216 -14.81 -6.60 -14.10
N GLU A 217 -15.25 -5.34 -14.12
CA GLU A 217 -15.30 -4.52 -15.35
C GLU A 217 -13.89 -4.14 -15.86
N ILE A 218 -12.88 -4.06 -14.99
CA ILE A 218 -11.51 -3.68 -15.37
C ILE A 218 -10.62 -4.89 -15.66
N LEU A 219 -10.70 -5.94 -14.84
CA LEU A 219 -9.76 -7.07 -14.86
C LEU A 219 -10.39 -8.39 -15.37
N GLY A 220 -11.71 -8.43 -15.49
CA GLY A 220 -12.50 -9.60 -15.88
C GLY A 220 -13.11 -10.36 -14.70
N ASP A 221 -13.97 -11.33 -15.01
CA ASP A 221 -14.75 -12.08 -14.01
C ASP A 221 -13.92 -12.87 -12.99
N THR A 222 -12.69 -13.24 -13.34
CA THR A 222 -11.73 -13.92 -12.46
C THR A 222 -10.39 -13.18 -12.52
N ILE A 223 -9.87 -12.82 -11.36
CA ILE A 223 -8.58 -12.13 -11.20
C ILE A 223 -7.53 -13.02 -10.52
N ASP A 224 -6.26 -12.67 -10.68
CA ASP A 224 -5.18 -13.41 -10.04
C ASP A 224 -5.21 -13.18 -8.53
N ILE A 225 -5.08 -11.92 -8.11
CA ILE A 225 -4.87 -11.55 -6.71
C ILE A 225 -5.89 -10.49 -6.30
N HIS A 226 -6.58 -10.74 -5.19
CA HIS A 226 -7.36 -9.74 -4.47
C HIS A 226 -6.72 -9.43 -3.12
N GLY A 227 -6.47 -8.15 -2.82
CA GLY A 227 -5.72 -7.69 -1.66
C GLY A 227 -6.45 -6.67 -0.79
N GLY A 228 -6.11 -6.61 0.50
CA GLY A 228 -6.55 -5.56 1.41
C GLY A 228 -6.04 -5.71 2.84
N GLY A 229 -6.54 -4.88 3.75
CA GLY A 229 -6.28 -5.03 5.19
C GLY A 229 -6.99 -6.26 5.77
N ALA A 230 -6.46 -6.83 6.86
CA ALA A 230 -7.10 -7.97 7.54
C ALA A 230 -8.54 -7.67 8.04
N ASP A 231 -8.90 -6.40 8.26
CA ASP A 231 -10.27 -5.98 8.55
C ASP A 231 -11.23 -6.10 7.35
N LEU A 232 -10.70 -6.18 6.13
CA LEU A 232 -11.53 -6.34 4.93
C LEU A 232 -11.89 -7.80 4.66
N GLU A 233 -11.20 -8.78 5.27
CA GLU A 233 -11.55 -10.22 5.17
C GLU A 233 -13.04 -10.43 5.48
N PHE A 234 -13.56 -9.74 6.50
CA PHE A 234 -14.98 -9.73 6.83
C PHE A 234 -15.45 -8.35 7.35
N PRO A 235 -16.60 -7.84 6.87
CA PRO A 235 -17.48 -8.46 5.89
C PRO A 235 -17.10 -8.15 4.43
N HIS A 236 -16.20 -7.21 4.18
CA HIS A 236 -16.06 -6.57 2.86
C HIS A 236 -15.74 -7.55 1.71
N HIS A 237 -14.57 -8.19 1.74
CA HIS A 237 -14.14 -9.15 0.72
C HIS A 237 -15.03 -10.41 0.67
N THR A 238 -15.57 -10.83 1.82
CA THR A 238 -16.57 -11.91 1.87
C THR A 238 -17.81 -11.57 1.04
N ASN A 239 -18.29 -10.31 1.14
CA ASN A 239 -19.45 -9.83 0.40
C ASN A 239 -19.12 -9.66 -1.08
N GLU A 240 -17.90 -9.24 -1.42
CA GLU A 240 -17.46 -9.13 -2.81
C GLU A 240 -17.41 -10.48 -3.53
N ILE A 241 -16.92 -11.53 -2.85
CA ILE A 241 -16.99 -12.90 -3.35
C ILE A 241 -18.45 -13.26 -3.62
N ALA A 242 -19.33 -13.07 -2.64
CA ALA A 242 -20.74 -13.44 -2.77
C ALA A 242 -21.41 -12.74 -3.95
N GLN A 243 -21.16 -11.44 -4.14
CA GLN A 243 -21.70 -10.66 -5.25
C GLN A 243 -21.14 -11.10 -6.61
N SER A 244 -19.80 -11.21 -6.69
CA SER A 244 -19.09 -11.49 -7.94
C SER A 244 -19.33 -12.91 -8.43
N GLU A 245 -19.30 -13.89 -7.56
CA GLU A 245 -19.55 -15.29 -7.93
C GLU A 245 -21.04 -15.53 -8.21
N ALA A 246 -21.97 -14.85 -7.51
CA ALA A 246 -23.40 -14.92 -7.83
C ALA A 246 -23.72 -14.31 -9.21
N LYS A 247 -23.08 -13.19 -9.57
CA LYS A 247 -23.27 -12.60 -10.90
C LYS A 247 -22.59 -13.42 -11.99
N THR A 248 -21.35 -13.88 -11.79
CA THR A 248 -20.57 -14.45 -12.90
C THR A 248 -20.67 -15.97 -13.00
N GLY A 249 -21.00 -16.66 -11.90
CA GLY A 249 -20.92 -18.12 -11.80
C GLY A 249 -19.49 -18.67 -11.83
N LYS A 250 -18.47 -17.81 -11.67
CA LYS A 250 -17.04 -18.16 -11.70
C LYS A 250 -16.40 -17.82 -10.36
N THR A 251 -15.25 -18.44 -10.07
CA THR A 251 -14.40 -18.03 -8.95
C THR A 251 -13.94 -16.59 -9.15
N PHE A 252 -14.09 -15.75 -8.14
CA PHE A 252 -13.78 -14.32 -8.27
C PHE A 252 -12.26 -14.03 -8.29
N ALA A 253 -11.49 -14.60 -7.35
CA ALA A 253 -10.04 -14.41 -7.29
C ALA A 253 -9.31 -15.71 -6.92
N ASN A 254 -8.17 -15.96 -7.55
CA ASN A 254 -7.38 -17.17 -7.31
C ASN A 254 -6.61 -17.14 -5.98
N TYR A 255 -6.16 -15.94 -5.55
CA TYR A 255 -5.39 -15.73 -4.34
C TYR A 255 -5.91 -14.52 -3.55
N TRP A 256 -6.21 -14.73 -2.26
CA TRP A 256 -6.62 -13.66 -1.34
C TRP A 256 -5.50 -13.28 -0.38
N MET A 257 -5.04 -12.03 -0.43
CA MET A 257 -3.92 -11.53 0.37
C MET A 257 -4.39 -10.47 1.37
N HIS A 258 -4.04 -10.64 2.65
CA HIS A 258 -4.39 -9.65 3.69
C HIS A 258 -3.17 -9.21 4.51
N ASN A 259 -2.94 -7.90 4.62
CA ASN A 259 -1.89 -7.38 5.48
C ASN A 259 -2.34 -7.32 6.96
N GLY A 260 -1.38 -7.45 7.87
CA GLY A 260 -1.61 -7.35 9.30
C GLY A 260 -1.89 -5.91 9.76
N PHE A 261 -2.47 -5.81 10.96
CA PHE A 261 -2.80 -4.53 11.61
C PHE A 261 -1.57 -3.72 12.06
N VAL A 262 -1.79 -2.43 12.27
CA VAL A 262 -0.83 -1.53 12.93
C VAL A 262 -1.33 -1.19 14.33
N ASN A 263 -0.50 -1.44 15.33
CA ASN A 263 -0.69 -0.96 16.70
C ASN A 263 0.16 0.29 16.93
N ILE A 264 -0.28 1.18 17.81
CA ILE A 264 0.48 2.34 18.31
C ILE A 264 0.81 2.05 19.78
N ASP A 265 2.09 1.95 20.11
CA ASP A 265 2.56 1.64 21.47
C ASP A 265 1.86 0.40 22.09
N ASN A 266 1.73 -0.66 21.28
CA ASN A 266 1.03 -1.93 21.60
C ASN A 266 -0.49 -1.81 21.79
N VAL A 267 -1.08 -0.64 21.52
CA VAL A 267 -2.52 -0.42 21.57
C VAL A 267 -3.08 -0.36 20.15
N LYS A 268 -4.23 -1.00 19.93
CA LYS A 268 -4.92 -0.90 18.64
C LYS A 268 -5.24 0.57 18.35
N MET A 269 -4.93 1.01 17.13
CA MET A 269 -5.24 2.37 16.70
C MET A 269 -6.75 2.61 16.64
N SER A 270 -7.23 3.71 17.21
CA SER A 270 -8.62 4.16 17.03
C SER A 270 -8.73 5.67 17.24
N LYS A 271 -9.68 6.31 16.54
CA LYS A 271 -9.99 7.73 16.77
C LYS A 271 -10.44 8.00 18.21
N SER A 272 -11.23 7.09 18.79
CA SER A 272 -11.77 7.21 20.16
C SER A 272 -10.70 7.20 21.25
N LEU A 273 -9.57 6.52 21.03
CA LEU A 273 -8.45 6.48 21.97
C LEU A 273 -7.47 7.65 21.78
N GLY A 274 -7.69 8.52 20.79
CA GLY A 274 -6.81 9.65 20.50
C GLY A 274 -5.41 9.26 19.99
N ASN A 275 -5.13 7.97 19.80
CA ASN A 275 -3.85 7.44 19.31
C ASN A 275 -3.80 7.32 17.77
N PHE A 276 -4.60 8.11 17.08
CA PHE A 276 -4.70 8.12 15.63
C PHE A 276 -3.63 9.04 15.02
N ILE A 277 -2.71 8.48 14.24
CA ILE A 277 -1.62 9.22 13.59
C ILE A 277 -1.85 9.21 12.07
N THR A 278 -2.00 10.40 11.47
CA THR A 278 -2.08 10.55 10.02
C THR A 278 -0.69 10.46 9.39
N VAL A 279 -0.60 9.97 8.16
CA VAL A 279 0.64 10.03 7.37
C VAL A 279 1.03 11.49 7.13
N HIS A 280 0.05 12.30 6.76
CA HIS A 280 0.21 13.73 6.55
C HIS A 280 0.90 14.46 7.72
N ASP A 281 0.50 14.16 8.97
CA ASP A 281 1.14 14.75 10.15
C ASP A 281 2.51 14.13 10.45
N ALA A 282 2.67 12.82 10.24
CA ALA A 282 3.95 12.14 10.43
C ALA A 282 5.03 12.69 9.47
N LEU A 283 4.67 12.99 8.21
CA LEU A 283 5.57 13.53 7.19
C LEU A 283 6.06 14.96 7.50
N LYS A 284 5.43 15.68 8.43
CA LYS A 284 5.92 17.01 8.86
C LYS A 284 7.22 16.92 9.66
N THR A 285 7.50 15.77 10.27
CA THR A 285 8.66 15.58 11.16
C THR A 285 9.50 14.37 10.79
N LEU A 286 9.02 13.48 9.92
CA LEU A 286 9.69 12.27 9.50
C LEU A 286 9.87 12.25 7.99
N ASP A 287 11.05 11.81 7.56
CA ASP A 287 11.32 11.53 6.15
C ASP A 287 10.42 10.37 5.64
N GLY A 288 9.84 10.56 4.46
CA GLY A 288 8.92 9.60 3.86
C GLY A 288 9.57 8.26 3.50
N GLN A 289 10.86 8.24 3.13
CA GLN A 289 11.61 6.98 2.92
C GLN A 289 11.86 6.25 4.23
N VAL A 290 12.01 6.94 5.37
CA VAL A 290 12.09 6.27 6.69
C VAL A 290 10.79 5.54 7.01
N LEU A 291 9.64 6.21 6.82
CA LEU A 291 8.33 5.58 6.99
C LEU A 291 8.13 4.42 5.99
N ARG A 292 8.49 4.62 4.72
CA ARG A 292 8.46 3.55 3.70
C ARG A 292 9.31 2.37 4.13
N PHE A 293 10.54 2.59 4.54
CA PHE A 293 11.47 1.54 4.98
C PHE A 293 10.91 0.76 6.17
N PHE A 294 10.39 1.47 7.17
CA PHE A 294 9.74 0.86 8.33
C PHE A 294 8.61 -0.10 7.93
N PHE A 295 7.70 0.34 7.04
CA PHE A 295 6.61 -0.51 6.59
C PHE A 295 7.06 -1.62 5.61
N ALA A 296 8.03 -1.36 4.73
CA ALA A 296 8.45 -2.30 3.70
C ALA A 296 9.14 -3.54 4.26
N THR A 297 9.93 -3.35 5.31
CA THR A 297 10.89 -4.33 5.84
C THR A 297 10.31 -5.28 6.88
N GLN A 298 9.01 -5.16 7.16
CA GLN A 298 8.26 -6.01 8.06
C GLN A 298 7.32 -6.92 7.28
N HIS A 299 7.30 -8.23 7.56
CA HIS A 299 6.46 -9.20 6.85
C HIS A 299 4.99 -8.74 6.80
N TYR A 300 4.42 -8.61 5.59
CA TYR A 300 3.16 -7.88 5.37
C TYR A 300 1.97 -8.38 6.21
N ARG A 301 1.81 -9.70 6.35
CA ARG A 301 0.75 -10.36 7.14
C ARG A 301 0.87 -10.21 8.65
N LYS A 302 2.05 -9.88 9.17
CA LYS A 302 2.25 -9.79 10.63
C LYS A 302 1.77 -8.43 11.13
N PRO A 303 1.09 -8.39 12.30
CA PRO A 303 0.86 -7.13 12.98
C PRO A 303 2.19 -6.43 13.26
N ILE A 304 2.20 -5.12 13.11
CA ILE A 304 3.38 -4.29 13.41
C ILE A 304 3.04 -3.28 14.50
N ASN A 305 4.06 -2.90 15.26
CA ASN A 305 3.93 -1.89 16.31
C ASN A 305 4.68 -0.62 15.89
N PHE A 306 3.94 0.47 15.72
CA PHE A 306 4.47 1.78 15.39
C PHE A 306 4.81 2.51 16.69
N THR A 307 6.10 2.69 16.94
CA THR A 307 6.63 3.40 18.11
C THR A 307 7.74 4.33 17.66
N GLU A 308 8.00 5.39 18.42
CA GLU A 308 9.09 6.32 18.14
C GLU A 308 10.45 5.59 18.04
N LYS A 309 10.68 4.59 18.91
CA LYS A 309 11.88 3.77 18.85
C LYS A 309 11.98 3.01 17.52
N ALA A 310 10.90 2.36 17.09
CA ALA A 310 10.93 1.56 15.87
C ALA A 310 11.15 2.41 14.61
N VAL A 311 10.63 3.64 14.60
CA VAL A 311 10.89 4.61 13.52
C VAL A 311 12.34 5.08 13.54
N ARG A 312 12.92 5.40 14.70
CA ARG A 312 14.35 5.76 14.82
C ARG A 312 15.30 4.62 14.43
N ASP A 313 14.93 3.39 14.78
CA ASP A 313 15.69 2.21 14.36
C ASP A 313 15.65 2.08 12.83
N ALA A 314 14.48 2.31 12.20
CA ALA A 314 14.33 2.32 10.75
C ALA A 314 15.17 3.43 10.09
N GLU A 315 15.20 4.63 10.66
CA GLU A 315 16.03 5.75 10.19
C GLU A 315 17.53 5.41 10.23
N THR A 316 17.99 4.86 11.36
CA THR A 316 19.39 4.44 11.52
C THR A 316 19.79 3.38 10.51
N ASN A 317 18.91 2.41 10.29
CA ASN A 317 19.09 1.32 9.34
C ASN A 317 19.11 1.82 7.89
N LEU A 318 18.20 2.74 7.54
CA LEU A 318 18.17 3.36 6.22
C LEU A 318 19.45 4.18 5.96
N LYS A 319 19.90 4.94 6.97
CA LYS A 319 21.16 5.70 6.90
C LYS A 319 22.38 4.79 6.69
N TYR A 320 22.43 3.62 7.34
CA TYR A 320 23.49 2.64 7.10
C TYR A 320 23.51 2.16 5.64
N LEU A 321 22.35 1.87 5.07
CA LEU A 321 22.23 1.45 3.68
C LEU A 321 22.60 2.58 2.71
N LYS A 322 22.17 3.82 2.98
CA LYS A 322 22.58 5.01 2.21
C LYS A 322 24.09 5.19 2.22
N ASN A 323 24.71 5.18 3.41
CA ASN A 323 26.16 5.29 3.56
C ASN A 323 26.92 4.17 2.85
N THR A 324 26.34 2.97 2.76
CA THR A 324 26.93 1.83 2.02
C THR A 324 26.81 2.05 0.51
N TYR A 325 25.66 2.54 0.06
CA TYR A 325 25.38 2.84 -1.35
C TYR A 325 26.28 3.95 -1.91
N GLU A 326 26.64 4.94 -1.10
CA GLU A 326 27.44 6.11 -1.50
C GLU A 326 28.96 5.89 -1.37
N GLN A 327 29.43 4.69 -1.00
CA GLN A 327 30.86 4.45 -0.86
C GLN A 327 31.60 4.51 -2.21
N PRO A 328 32.89 4.89 -2.22
CA PRO A 328 33.68 4.78 -3.44
C PRO A 328 33.80 3.32 -3.88
N PHE A 329 33.88 3.11 -5.19
CA PHE A 329 34.13 1.79 -5.74
C PHE A 329 35.51 1.27 -5.34
N THR A 330 35.59 -0.03 -5.10
CA THR A 330 36.76 -0.74 -4.59
C THR A 330 36.98 -2.03 -5.38
N GLY A 331 38.24 -2.26 -5.74
CA GLY A 331 38.76 -3.56 -6.16
C GLY A 331 38.02 -4.25 -7.33
N SER A 332 38.11 -5.58 -7.31
CA SER A 332 37.39 -6.51 -8.18
C SER A 332 36.43 -7.33 -7.34
N VAL A 333 35.27 -7.68 -7.89
CA VAL A 333 34.21 -8.42 -7.19
C VAL A 333 34.16 -9.87 -7.64
N ASP A 334 33.90 -10.78 -6.70
CA ASP A 334 33.46 -12.13 -7.02
C ASP A 334 32.00 -12.13 -7.51
N VAL A 335 31.82 -12.38 -8.80
CA VAL A 335 30.49 -12.41 -9.46
C VAL A 335 29.63 -13.56 -8.91
N GLN A 336 30.24 -14.66 -8.47
CA GLN A 336 29.50 -15.78 -7.89
C GLN A 336 28.92 -15.42 -6.52
N GLU A 337 29.67 -14.68 -5.72
CA GLU A 337 29.19 -14.21 -4.41
C GLU A 337 28.05 -13.17 -4.58
N LEU A 338 28.18 -12.25 -5.55
CA LEU A 338 27.09 -11.34 -5.91
C LEU A 338 25.82 -12.11 -6.34
N GLN A 339 25.97 -13.15 -7.16
CA GLN A 339 24.85 -13.97 -7.59
C GLN A 339 24.21 -14.72 -6.42
N ALA A 340 25.01 -15.20 -5.47
CA ALA A 340 24.50 -15.86 -4.26
C ALA A 340 23.61 -14.93 -3.42
N PHE A 341 23.93 -13.63 -3.31
CA PHE A 341 23.04 -12.66 -2.65
C PHE A 341 21.72 -12.48 -3.38
N LYS A 342 21.75 -12.39 -4.71
CA LYS A 342 20.52 -12.30 -5.54
C LYS A 342 19.65 -13.53 -5.36
N ASP A 343 20.24 -14.72 -5.39
CA ASP A 343 19.52 -15.99 -5.25
C ASP A 343 18.90 -16.13 -3.85
N LYS A 344 19.65 -15.77 -2.80
CA LYS A 344 19.13 -15.72 -1.41
C LYS A 344 17.97 -14.74 -1.28
N PHE A 345 18.09 -13.55 -1.88
CA PHE A 345 17.02 -12.56 -1.87
C PHE A 345 15.77 -13.07 -2.57
N VAL A 346 15.93 -13.67 -3.77
CA VAL A 346 14.83 -14.30 -4.51
C VAL A 346 14.19 -15.40 -3.68
N ALA A 347 14.97 -16.29 -3.06
CA ALA A 347 14.45 -17.37 -2.23
C ALA A 347 13.67 -16.86 -1.01
N ALA A 348 14.14 -15.80 -0.35
CA ALA A 348 13.43 -15.18 0.76
C ALA A 348 12.08 -14.57 0.31
N MET A 349 12.10 -13.80 -0.77
CA MET A 349 10.90 -13.12 -1.27
C MET A 349 9.92 -14.06 -1.99
N ASP A 350 10.41 -15.18 -2.54
CA ASP A 350 9.59 -16.24 -3.14
C ASP A 350 8.67 -16.91 -2.11
N GLU A 351 9.08 -16.93 -0.84
CA GLU A 351 8.29 -17.51 0.24
C GLU A 351 7.38 -16.44 0.85
N ASP A 352 6.26 -16.13 0.18
CA ASP A 352 5.22 -15.19 0.65
C ASP A 352 5.70 -13.75 0.86
N PHE A 353 6.55 -13.25 -0.04
CA PHE A 353 7.08 -11.89 0.00
C PHE A 353 7.70 -11.57 1.36
N ASN A 354 8.49 -12.50 1.91
CA ASN A 354 9.07 -12.37 3.24
C ASN A 354 10.13 -11.25 3.28
N SER A 355 9.63 -10.03 3.40
CA SER A 355 10.41 -8.80 3.34
C SER A 355 11.39 -8.64 4.49
N ALA A 356 11.08 -9.23 5.66
CA ALA A 356 12.00 -9.26 6.80
C ALA A 356 13.25 -10.11 6.52
N ASN A 357 13.07 -11.26 5.86
CA ASN A 357 14.20 -12.08 5.42
C ASN A 357 14.89 -11.44 4.20
N GLY A 358 14.13 -10.87 3.26
CA GLY A 358 14.67 -10.18 2.09
C GLY A 358 15.59 -9.03 2.47
N ILE A 359 15.18 -8.16 3.40
CA ILE A 359 16.03 -7.05 3.86
C ILE A 359 17.25 -7.54 4.64
N THR A 360 17.16 -8.68 5.34
CA THR A 360 18.30 -9.29 6.01
C THR A 360 19.40 -9.62 5.00
N VAL A 361 19.04 -10.18 3.84
CA VAL A 361 19.98 -10.43 2.74
C VAL A 361 20.60 -9.12 2.22
N VAL A 362 19.83 -8.04 2.13
CA VAL A 362 20.34 -6.71 1.74
C VAL A 362 21.38 -6.20 2.75
N PHE A 363 21.15 -6.38 4.06
CA PHE A 363 22.15 -6.02 5.08
C PHE A 363 23.39 -6.92 5.05
N GLU A 364 23.27 -8.21 4.73
CA GLU A 364 24.42 -9.09 4.51
C GLU A 364 25.25 -8.61 3.32
N MET A 365 24.58 -8.29 2.20
CA MET A 365 25.23 -7.71 1.01
C MET A 365 25.89 -6.37 1.35
N ALA A 366 25.24 -5.52 2.14
CA ALA A 366 25.81 -4.24 2.58
C ALA A 366 27.08 -4.43 3.42
N LYS A 367 27.12 -5.42 4.33
CA LYS A 367 28.34 -5.76 5.08
C LYS A 367 29.47 -6.24 4.16
N TRP A 368 29.13 -7.06 3.16
CA TRP A 368 30.09 -7.53 2.17
C TRP A 368 30.63 -6.38 1.29
N ILE A 369 29.78 -5.46 0.85
CA ILE A 369 30.18 -4.21 0.17
C ILE A 369 31.17 -3.42 1.03
N ASN A 370 30.83 -3.18 2.30
CA ASN A 370 31.64 -2.44 3.25
C ASN A 370 33.00 -3.09 3.56
N SER A 371 33.21 -4.36 3.17
CA SER A 371 34.50 -5.05 3.27
C SER A 371 35.43 -4.86 2.06
N GLY A 372 35.01 -4.06 1.06
CA GLY A 372 35.82 -3.72 -0.12
C GLY A 372 35.36 -4.41 -1.42
N ASN A 373 34.13 -4.90 -1.47
CA ASN A 373 33.55 -5.58 -2.64
C ASN A 373 32.56 -4.68 -3.37
N TYR A 374 32.99 -3.48 -3.76
CA TYR A 374 32.07 -2.49 -4.33
C TYR A 374 32.42 -2.06 -5.74
N THR A 375 31.68 -2.56 -6.72
CA THR A 375 31.78 -2.13 -8.12
C THR A 375 30.47 -1.51 -8.59
N ALA A 376 30.48 -0.89 -9.77
CA ALA A 376 29.27 -0.38 -10.40
C ALA A 376 28.19 -1.46 -10.59
N GLU A 377 28.60 -2.70 -10.88
CA GLU A 377 27.68 -3.84 -11.00
C GLU A 377 27.02 -4.18 -9.66
N VAL A 378 27.80 -4.20 -8.57
CA VAL A 378 27.28 -4.45 -7.22
C VAL A 378 26.34 -3.33 -6.77
N LYS A 379 26.69 -2.07 -7.06
CA LYS A 379 25.81 -0.91 -6.80
C LYS A 379 24.49 -1.04 -7.53
N ALA A 380 24.52 -1.38 -8.82
CA ALA A 380 23.31 -1.57 -9.61
C ALA A 380 22.46 -2.73 -9.09
N ALA A 381 23.08 -3.81 -8.62
CA ALA A 381 22.37 -4.91 -7.97
C ALA A 381 21.74 -4.47 -6.64
N LEU A 382 22.48 -3.78 -5.77
CA LEU A 382 21.96 -3.25 -4.50
C LEU A 382 20.78 -2.29 -4.74
N ALA A 383 20.90 -1.38 -5.71
CA ALA A 383 19.82 -0.48 -6.11
C ALA A 383 18.54 -1.24 -6.48
N LYS A 384 18.65 -2.28 -7.33
CA LYS A 384 17.51 -3.11 -7.73
C LYS A 384 16.87 -3.83 -6.55
N LEU A 385 17.65 -4.34 -5.60
CA LEU A 385 17.11 -4.98 -4.40
C LEU A 385 16.39 -3.97 -3.49
N LEU A 386 16.96 -2.79 -3.29
CA LEU A 386 16.36 -1.70 -2.52
C LEU A 386 15.08 -1.16 -3.17
N GLU A 387 15.03 -1.12 -4.50
CA GLU A 387 13.89 -0.65 -5.27
C GLU A 387 12.65 -1.56 -5.09
N VAL A 388 12.83 -2.85 -4.79
CA VAL A 388 11.73 -3.74 -4.39
C VAL A 388 11.03 -3.22 -3.13
N PHE A 389 11.80 -2.66 -2.18
CA PHE A 389 11.28 -2.03 -0.97
C PHE A 389 10.86 -0.56 -1.18
N GLY A 390 10.88 -0.06 -2.42
CA GLY A 390 10.58 1.33 -2.75
C GLY A 390 11.61 2.33 -2.23
N ILE A 391 12.85 1.88 -1.97
CA ILE A 391 13.94 2.74 -1.51
C ILE A 391 14.80 3.13 -2.70
N VAL A 392 14.95 4.44 -2.90
CA VAL A 392 15.75 5.00 -3.98
C VAL A 392 16.65 6.08 -3.39
N PHE A 393 17.95 5.83 -3.42
CA PHE A 393 18.94 6.84 -3.07
C PHE A 393 19.26 7.67 -4.31
N ILE A 394 18.84 8.92 -4.28
CA ILE A 394 19.26 9.91 -5.24
C ILE A 394 20.63 10.38 -4.78
N GLU A 395 21.65 10.12 -5.59
CA GLU A 395 22.96 10.71 -5.34
C GLU A 395 22.85 12.21 -5.57
N GLU A 396 23.11 12.97 -4.51
CA GLU A 396 23.22 14.40 -4.64
C GLU A 396 24.45 14.72 -5.46
N VAL A 397 24.23 15.20 -6.68
CA VAL A 397 25.26 15.86 -7.45
C VAL A 397 25.42 17.24 -6.83
N LEU A 398 26.64 17.59 -6.44
CA LEU A 398 26.95 18.94 -6.01
C LEU A 398 26.67 19.90 -7.17
N ASP A 399 26.10 21.05 -6.87
CA ASP A 399 26.07 22.15 -7.82
C ASP A 399 27.52 22.47 -8.22
N ALA A 400 27.75 22.76 -9.49
CA ALA A 400 29.10 23.02 -10.02
C ALA A 400 29.86 24.09 -9.20
N ASP A 401 29.13 25.05 -8.62
CA ASP A 401 29.68 26.09 -7.75
C ASP A 401 30.23 25.54 -6.43
N ILE A 402 29.61 24.50 -5.86
CA ILE A 402 30.10 23.85 -4.64
C ILE A 402 31.32 22.99 -4.94
N GLU A 403 31.32 22.25 -6.05
CA GLU A 403 32.52 21.52 -6.50
C GLU A 403 33.71 22.47 -6.68
N ALA A 404 33.46 23.62 -7.32
CA ALA A 404 34.49 24.65 -7.50
C ALA A 404 34.99 25.21 -6.16
N LEU A 405 34.12 25.39 -5.15
CA LEU A 405 34.52 25.79 -3.80
C LEU A 405 35.36 24.71 -3.11
N ILE A 406 34.97 23.44 -3.19
CA ILE A 406 35.74 22.33 -2.61
C ILE A 406 37.12 22.24 -3.26
N GLN A 407 37.21 22.39 -4.59
CA GLN A 407 38.48 22.41 -5.31
C GLN A 407 39.36 23.59 -4.90
N LYS A 408 38.81 24.81 -4.85
CA LYS A 408 39.53 25.99 -4.35
C LYS A 408 40.03 25.81 -2.92
N ARG A 409 39.25 25.14 -2.05
CA ARG A 409 39.70 24.79 -0.70
C ARG A 409 40.88 23.81 -0.74
N GLN A 410 40.85 22.79 -1.60
CA GLN A 410 41.99 21.87 -1.73
C GLN A 410 43.25 22.60 -2.22
N GLU A 411 43.11 23.50 -3.19
CA GLU A 411 44.21 24.33 -3.68
C GLU A 411 44.78 25.24 -2.56
N ALA A 412 43.91 25.90 -1.79
CA ALA A 412 44.32 26.71 -0.64
C ALA A 412 45.09 25.88 0.41
N ARG A 413 44.61 24.67 0.73
CA ARG A 413 45.31 23.76 1.66
C ARG A 413 46.66 23.29 1.11
N ALA A 414 46.74 22.95 -0.17
CA ALA A 414 47.98 22.55 -0.83
C ALA A 414 49.01 23.70 -0.79
N ASN A 415 48.55 24.94 -0.93
CA ASN A 415 49.37 26.15 -0.85
C ASN A 415 49.62 26.65 0.58
N ARG A 416 49.15 25.93 1.61
CA ARG A 416 49.22 26.29 3.04
C ARG A 416 48.50 27.61 3.39
N ASP A 417 47.55 28.04 2.58
CA ASP A 417 46.63 29.13 2.90
C ASP A 417 45.44 28.61 3.72
N PHE A 418 45.70 28.43 5.01
CA PHE A 418 44.69 27.88 5.94
C PHE A 418 43.54 28.85 6.20
N ALA A 419 43.77 30.17 6.12
CA ALA A 419 42.73 31.16 6.33
C ALA A 419 41.65 31.08 5.24
N THR A 420 42.06 31.03 3.97
CA THR A 420 41.13 30.85 2.85
C THR A 420 40.46 29.48 2.90
N ALA A 421 41.20 28.41 3.26
CA ALA A 421 40.63 27.07 3.37
C ALA A 421 39.55 26.94 4.46
N ASP A 422 39.74 27.61 5.61
CA ASP A 422 38.76 27.66 6.70
C ASP A 422 37.55 28.52 6.32
N GLN A 423 37.76 29.68 5.67
CA GLN A 423 36.66 30.51 5.16
C GLN A 423 35.75 29.74 4.20
N ILE A 424 36.34 28.99 3.26
CA ILE A 424 35.56 28.16 2.33
C ILE A 424 34.84 27.02 3.04
N ARG A 425 35.49 26.37 4.03
CA ARG A 425 34.83 25.32 4.85
C ARG A 425 33.60 25.88 5.55
N ASP A 426 33.70 27.06 6.15
CA ASP A 426 32.60 27.66 6.89
C ASP A 426 31.48 28.14 5.94
N GLN A 427 31.83 28.63 4.74
CA GLN A 427 30.87 28.94 3.68
C GLN A 427 30.11 27.69 3.21
N LEU A 428 30.79 26.56 3.09
CA LEU A 428 30.17 25.28 2.73
C LEU A 428 29.28 24.76 3.86
N ALA A 429 29.74 24.85 5.10
CA ALA A 429 28.95 24.46 6.27
C ALA A 429 27.67 25.29 6.41
N ALA A 430 27.71 26.60 6.09
CA ALA A 430 26.54 27.47 6.06
C ALA A 430 25.52 27.08 4.98
N GLN A 431 25.96 26.38 3.93
CA GLN A 431 25.11 25.78 2.89
C GLN A 431 24.68 24.34 3.24
N GLY A 432 24.90 23.91 4.49
CA GLY A 432 24.59 22.57 4.97
C GLY A 432 25.64 21.52 4.62
N ILE A 433 26.78 21.89 4.03
CA ILE A 433 27.78 20.95 3.51
C ILE A 433 28.94 20.78 4.50
N LYS A 434 29.02 19.60 5.11
CA LYS A 434 30.14 19.20 5.97
C LYS A 434 31.19 18.49 5.15
N LEU A 435 32.44 18.88 5.33
CA LEU A 435 33.59 18.23 4.68
C LEU A 435 34.31 17.29 5.65
N LEU A 436 34.72 16.13 5.14
CA LEU A 436 35.56 15.15 5.82
C LEU A 436 36.82 14.91 4.97
N ASP A 437 37.95 15.38 5.48
CA ASP A 437 39.25 15.14 4.85
C ASP A 437 39.71 13.70 5.14
N THR A 438 39.91 12.89 4.09
CA THR A 438 40.41 11.51 4.18
C THR A 438 41.73 11.33 3.43
N LYS A 439 42.41 10.19 3.62
CA LYS A 439 43.66 9.89 2.89
C LYS A 439 43.45 9.78 1.37
N ASP A 440 42.23 9.45 0.94
CA ASP A 440 41.87 9.25 -0.47
C ASP A 440 41.22 10.51 -1.09
N GLY A 441 41.13 11.61 -0.34
CA GLY A 441 40.52 12.88 -0.79
C GLY A 441 39.48 13.45 0.18
N VAL A 442 38.84 14.56 -0.22
CA VAL A 442 37.71 15.14 0.54
C VAL A 442 36.43 14.39 0.22
N ARG A 443 35.75 13.95 1.29
CA ARG A 443 34.35 13.54 1.25
C ARG A 443 33.49 14.67 1.79
N TRP A 444 32.23 14.70 1.42
CA TRP A 444 31.28 15.69 1.94
C TRP A 444 29.94 15.04 2.24
N THR A 445 29.15 15.68 3.09
CA THR A 445 27.76 15.32 3.39
C THR A 445 26.93 16.60 3.43
N ARG A 446 25.72 16.62 2.85
CA ARG A 446 24.76 17.70 3.00
C ARG A 446 23.75 17.32 4.09
N ASP A 447 23.54 18.23 5.04
CA ASP A 447 22.56 18.12 6.12
C ASP A 447 21.13 18.38 5.63
#